data_AF-A0A2A5AUS1-F1
#
_entry.id   AF-A0A2A5AUS1-F1
#
_cell.length_a   1.000
_cell.length_b   1.000
_cell.length_c   1.000
_cell.angle_alpha   90.00
_cell.angle_beta   90.00
_cell.angle_gamma   90.00
#
_symmetry.space_group_name_H-M   'P 1'
#
loop_
_entity.id
_entity.type
_entity.pdbx_description
1 polymer ?
#
loop_
_entity_poly.entity_id
_entity_poly.type
_entity_poly.pdbx_seq_one_letter_code
_entity_poly.pdbx_strand_id
1 'polypeptide(L)'
;MCDFCVSGKIETYEQLVSGSAEKKEVFKLFDRHIIHFDNVDLCVIDDIKNPTIRDVITKLYPEGWKDIFNDNLYELKTICDYISSEAKETQIFPHFEDVFKVFDMCSPEDIKVIIIGQDPYPRLGKLGLPLGTGLSFSVRVGENIPRSLSNIYNELDRSIDSFVKPKHGNLENWVNQGVFLLNKSLTVENGKVNSHKRVWNNFTSNIIKYLSAFDEDIIYVLWGKDAQEMNKTYTKGVIF
;
A
#
# COMPACT_ATOMS: atom_id res chain seq x y z
N MET A 1 -5.41 31.45 -12.22
CA MET A 1 -5.36 31.61 -10.75
C MET A 1 -6.75 31.26 -10.25
N CYS A 2 -6.91 30.12 -9.59
CA CYS A 2 -8.22 29.63 -9.13
C CYS A 2 -8.38 29.92 -7.63
N ASP A 3 -9.46 30.61 -7.29
CA ASP A 3 -9.76 31.23 -5.99
C ASP A 3 -10.26 30.24 -4.93
N PHE A 4 -9.48 29.18 -4.63
CA PHE A 4 -9.81 28.26 -3.52
C PHE A 4 -8.77 28.22 -2.39
N CYS A 5 -7.84 29.17 -2.37
CA CYS A 5 -6.81 29.29 -1.34
C CYS A 5 -7.19 30.17 -0.14
N VAL A 6 -8.46 30.32 0.27
CA VAL A 6 -8.79 31.04 1.53
C VAL A 6 -10.09 30.56 2.18
N SER A 7 -10.13 29.34 2.73
CA SER A 7 -10.95 29.07 3.94
C SER A 7 -10.68 27.67 4.49
N GLY A 8 -10.05 27.59 5.66
CA GLY A 8 -9.94 26.35 6.43
C GLY A 8 -11.29 25.95 7.01
N LYS A 9 -12.12 25.25 6.23
CA LYS A 9 -13.28 24.51 6.75
C LYS A 9 -13.06 23.01 6.58
N ILE A 10 -12.99 22.32 7.71
CA ILE A 10 -13.02 20.87 7.81
C ILE A 10 -14.50 20.48 7.79
N GLU A 11 -14.92 19.73 6.79
CA GLU A 11 -16.29 19.24 6.70
C GLU A 11 -16.47 17.93 7.48
N THR A 12 -17.54 17.83 8.28
CA THR A 12 -17.91 16.61 9.01
C THR A 12 -18.65 15.62 8.11
N TYR A 13 -18.76 14.35 8.52
CA TYR A 13 -19.46 13.27 7.79
C TYR A 13 -20.84 13.70 7.26
N GLU A 14 -21.64 14.43 8.04
CA GLU A 14 -22.97 14.91 7.63
C GLU A 14 -22.92 15.99 6.52
N GLN A 15 -21.84 16.77 6.43
CA GLN A 15 -21.61 17.74 5.36
C GLN A 15 -21.10 17.04 4.08
N LEU A 16 -20.35 15.94 4.24
CA LEU A 16 -19.84 15.09 3.16
C LEU A 16 -20.93 14.25 2.45
N VAL A 17 -22.10 14.00 3.06
CA VAL A 17 -23.19 13.23 2.42
C VAL A 17 -23.92 14.04 1.32
N SER A 18 -23.68 15.35 1.21
CA SER A 18 -24.45 16.24 0.33
C SER A 18 -23.79 16.64 -1.01
N GLY A 19 -22.59 16.14 -1.35
CA GLY A 19 -21.92 16.30 -2.66
C GLY A 19 -20.82 15.24 -2.87
N SER A 20 -20.45 14.76 -4.06
CA SER A 20 -20.64 15.11 -5.48
C SER A 20 -20.57 13.79 -6.30
N ALA A 21 -20.66 13.85 -7.63
CA ALA A 21 -20.50 12.72 -8.56
C ALA A 21 -19.19 11.92 -8.41
N GLU A 22 -18.15 12.48 -7.81
CA GLU A 22 -16.80 11.87 -7.67
C GLU A 22 -16.79 10.66 -6.73
N LYS A 23 -17.62 10.66 -5.68
CA LYS A 23 -17.73 9.52 -4.75
C LYS A 23 -18.38 8.31 -5.39
N LYS A 24 -19.40 8.52 -6.23
CA LYS A 24 -19.99 7.46 -7.04
C LYS A 24 -19.00 6.96 -8.09
N GLU A 25 -18.07 7.79 -8.54
CA GLU A 25 -17.06 7.39 -9.52
C GLU A 25 -15.95 6.51 -8.92
N VAL A 26 -15.48 6.79 -7.70
CA VAL A 26 -14.54 5.89 -6.98
C VAL A 26 -15.15 4.51 -6.77
N PHE A 27 -16.42 4.44 -6.35
CA PHE A 27 -17.12 3.16 -6.17
C PHE A 27 -17.55 2.50 -7.48
N LYS A 28 -17.84 3.26 -8.54
CA LYS A 28 -18.05 2.71 -9.90
C LYS A 28 -16.77 2.19 -10.54
N LEU A 29 -15.59 2.69 -10.16
CA LEU A 29 -14.31 2.10 -10.57
C LEU A 29 -14.16 0.70 -9.97
N PHE A 30 -14.61 0.47 -8.73
CA PHE A 30 -14.73 -0.87 -8.13
C PHE A 30 -15.84 -1.74 -8.78
N ASP A 31 -16.86 -1.14 -9.42
CA ASP A 31 -18.05 -1.86 -9.92
C ASP A 31 -18.02 -2.13 -11.45
N ARG A 32 -17.27 -1.39 -12.27
CA ARG A 32 -17.36 -1.53 -13.75
C ARG A 32 -16.31 -2.38 -14.43
N HIS A 33 -15.05 -2.45 -13.99
CA HIS A 33 -13.99 -3.17 -14.72
C HIS A 33 -12.87 -3.75 -13.83
N ILE A 34 -13.04 -3.72 -12.50
CA ILE A 34 -12.06 -4.16 -11.50
C ILE A 34 -12.80 -5.20 -10.66
N ILE A 35 -12.32 -6.41 -10.38
CA ILE A 35 -12.99 -7.52 -9.68
C ILE A 35 -13.76 -8.46 -10.62
N HIS A 36 -13.01 -9.08 -11.53
CA HIS A 36 -13.30 -10.46 -11.94
C HIS A 36 -12.26 -11.39 -11.30
N PHE A 37 -12.74 -12.36 -10.51
CA PHE A 37 -11.88 -13.35 -9.84
C PHE A 37 -11.70 -14.56 -10.76
N ASP A 38 -10.70 -14.51 -11.65
CA ASP A 38 -10.26 -15.70 -12.37
C ASP A 38 -8.73 -15.80 -12.36
N ASN A 39 -8.26 -17.05 -12.53
CA ASN A 39 -6.97 -17.61 -12.09
C ASN A 39 -5.70 -16.79 -12.40
N VAL A 40 -4.77 -16.83 -11.46
CA VAL A 40 -3.50 -16.07 -11.43
C VAL A 40 -2.33 -17.00 -11.75
N ASP A 41 -1.49 -16.63 -12.72
CA ASP A 41 -0.12 -17.14 -12.85
C ASP A 41 0.84 -16.20 -12.10
N LEU A 42 1.55 -16.75 -11.12
CA LEU A 42 2.55 -16.06 -10.30
C LEU A 42 3.91 -16.14 -10.99
N CYS A 43 4.53 -15.00 -11.32
CA CYS A 43 5.96 -14.96 -11.64
C CYS A 43 6.77 -15.08 -10.35
N VAL A 44 7.53 -16.17 -10.22
CA VAL A 44 8.43 -16.44 -9.09
C VAL A 44 9.84 -15.95 -9.42
N ILE A 45 10.48 -15.25 -8.48
CA ILE A 45 11.89 -14.92 -8.50
C ILE A 45 12.67 -16.18 -8.07
N ASP A 46 13.30 -16.89 -9.01
CA ASP A 46 13.82 -18.25 -8.79
C ASP A 46 15.31 -18.38 -8.41
N ASP A 47 16.08 -17.30 -8.21
CA ASP A 47 17.55 -17.43 -8.13
C ASP A 47 18.23 -17.11 -6.78
N ILE A 48 17.50 -16.64 -5.75
CA ILE A 48 18.09 -16.42 -4.41
C ILE A 48 17.17 -17.01 -3.33
N LYS A 49 17.56 -18.16 -2.76
CA LYS A 49 16.88 -18.70 -1.57
C LYS A 49 17.15 -17.81 -0.36
N ASN A 50 16.10 -17.19 0.18
CA ASN A 50 16.15 -16.28 1.34
C ASN A 50 17.04 -15.06 1.12
N PRO A 51 16.64 -14.11 0.24
CA PRO A 51 17.45 -12.93 -0.03
C PRO A 51 17.59 -12.07 1.23
N THR A 52 18.76 -11.45 1.39
CA THR A 52 18.94 -10.39 2.40
C THR A 52 18.24 -9.11 1.94
N ILE A 53 17.95 -8.19 2.86
CA ILE A 53 17.45 -6.85 2.48
C ILE A 53 18.42 -6.12 1.53
N ARG A 54 19.73 -6.43 1.61
CA ARG A 54 20.73 -5.94 0.68
C ARG A 54 20.55 -6.49 -0.72
N ASP A 55 20.27 -7.79 -0.87
CA ASP A 55 19.99 -8.38 -2.19
C ASP A 55 18.79 -7.70 -2.84
N VAL A 56 17.73 -7.47 -2.06
CA VAL A 56 16.50 -6.84 -2.55
C VAL A 56 16.76 -5.40 -2.99
N ILE A 57 17.45 -4.60 -2.17
CA ILE A 57 17.73 -3.19 -2.48
C ILE A 57 18.76 -3.00 -3.60
N THR A 58 19.71 -3.92 -3.77
CA THR A 58 20.82 -3.76 -4.73
C THR A 58 20.56 -4.38 -6.11
N LYS A 59 19.65 -5.35 -6.22
CA LYS A 59 19.42 -6.11 -7.46
C LYS A 59 18.04 -5.92 -8.08
N LEU A 60 17.06 -5.39 -7.35
CA LEU A 60 15.67 -5.36 -7.78
C LEU A 60 15.16 -3.93 -7.75
N TYR A 61 15.44 -3.18 -8.83
CA TYR A 61 14.57 -2.07 -9.17
C TYR A 61 13.48 -2.63 -10.07
N PRO A 62 12.21 -2.59 -9.64
CA PRO A 62 11.13 -2.93 -10.54
C PRO A 62 11.19 -1.99 -11.75
N GLU A 63 11.03 -2.55 -12.95
CA GLU A 63 11.47 -1.91 -14.19
C GLU A 63 10.87 -0.52 -14.41
N GLY A 64 9.58 -0.33 -14.11
CA GLY A 64 8.87 0.94 -14.20
C GLY A 64 9.22 1.96 -13.11
N TRP A 65 10.05 1.59 -12.12
CA TRP A 65 10.37 2.43 -10.95
C TRP A 65 11.84 2.83 -10.86
N LYS A 66 12.67 2.45 -11.85
CA LYS A 66 14.12 2.65 -11.84
C LYS A 66 14.52 4.09 -11.51
N ASP A 67 13.89 5.08 -12.13
CA ASP A 67 14.28 6.48 -11.97
C ASP A 67 14.10 6.97 -10.53
N ILE A 68 12.90 6.79 -9.96
CA ILE A 68 12.63 7.22 -8.58
C ILE A 68 13.41 6.38 -7.56
N PHE A 69 13.66 5.09 -7.81
CA PHE A 69 14.52 4.30 -6.92
C PHE A 69 15.99 4.75 -6.99
N ASN A 70 16.50 5.11 -8.18
CA ASN A 70 17.85 5.65 -8.35
C ASN A 70 18.01 7.00 -7.63
N ASP A 71 17.02 7.88 -7.73
CA ASP A 71 17.00 9.16 -7.01
C ASP A 71 17.07 8.99 -5.48
N ASN A 72 16.58 7.86 -4.98
CA ASN A 72 16.57 7.52 -3.56
C ASN A 72 17.63 6.48 -3.16
N LEU A 73 18.59 6.15 -4.04
CA LEU A 73 19.53 5.04 -3.82
C LEU A 73 20.39 5.19 -2.56
N TYR A 74 20.85 6.40 -2.25
CA TYR A 74 21.64 6.64 -1.04
C TYR A 74 20.82 6.39 0.24
N GLU A 75 19.57 6.84 0.24
CA GLU A 75 18.64 6.59 1.35
C GLU A 75 18.35 5.09 1.48
N LEU A 76 18.05 4.41 0.37
CA LEU A 76 17.80 2.96 0.34
C LEU A 76 19.00 2.16 0.88
N LYS A 77 20.25 2.57 0.59
CA LYS A 77 21.45 1.96 1.20
C LYS A 77 21.50 2.17 2.71
N THR A 78 21.13 3.35 3.20
CA THR A 78 21.08 3.65 4.63
C THR A 78 20.01 2.81 5.34
N ILE A 79 18.83 2.68 4.71
CA ILE A 79 17.74 1.81 5.18
C ILE A 79 18.20 0.35 5.21
N CYS A 80 18.86 -0.11 4.15
CA CYS A 80 19.42 -1.46 4.05
C CYS A 80 20.35 -1.78 5.23
N ASP A 81 21.31 -0.90 5.52
CA ASP A 81 22.28 -1.14 6.60
C ASP A 81 21.62 -1.12 7.97
N TYR A 82 20.65 -0.22 8.21
CA TYR A 82 19.86 -0.18 9.43
C TYR A 82 19.07 -1.49 9.63
N ILE A 83 18.27 -1.88 8.64
CA ILE A 83 17.44 -3.09 8.71
C ILE A 83 18.30 -4.36 8.82
N SER A 84 19.45 -4.40 8.14
CA SER A 84 20.41 -5.51 8.26
C SER A 84 21.01 -5.62 9.66
N SER A 85 21.17 -4.50 10.36
CA SER A 85 21.62 -4.50 11.75
C SER A 85 20.53 -5.02 12.69
N GLU A 86 19.31 -4.51 12.56
CA GLU A 86 18.16 -4.94 13.39
C GLU A 86 17.86 -6.43 13.22
N ALA A 87 17.94 -6.94 11.99
CA ALA A 87 17.67 -8.33 11.66
C ALA A 87 18.60 -9.35 12.35
N LYS A 88 19.69 -8.90 13.00
CA LYS A 88 20.56 -9.75 13.82
C LYS A 88 19.96 -10.06 15.19
N GLU A 89 19.14 -9.15 15.71
CA GLU A 89 18.62 -9.20 17.08
C GLU A 89 17.13 -9.56 17.13
N THR A 90 16.41 -9.32 16.03
CA THR A 90 14.95 -9.48 15.99
C THR A 90 14.46 -9.93 14.62
N GLN A 91 13.26 -10.51 14.59
CA GLN A 91 12.62 -10.89 13.33
C GLN A 91 11.98 -9.66 12.68
N ILE A 92 12.30 -9.46 11.40
CA ILE A 92 11.76 -8.37 10.58
C ILE A 92 10.72 -8.93 9.62
N PHE A 93 9.61 -8.22 9.45
CA PHE A 93 8.53 -8.54 8.53
C PHE A 93 8.33 -7.45 7.48
N PRO A 94 7.83 -7.78 6.27
CA PRO A 94 7.54 -9.12 5.76
C PRO A 94 8.84 -9.89 5.45
N HIS A 95 8.76 -11.03 4.75
CA HIS A 95 9.97 -11.61 4.16
C HIS A 95 10.66 -10.57 3.27
N PHE A 96 12.00 -10.55 3.24
CA PHE A 96 12.71 -9.50 2.52
C PHE A 96 12.36 -9.47 1.03
N GLU A 97 12.17 -10.63 0.39
CA GLU A 97 11.69 -10.75 -1.00
C GLU A 97 10.34 -10.07 -1.25
N ASP A 98 9.49 -9.94 -0.23
CA ASP A 98 8.18 -9.29 -0.34
C ASP A 98 8.25 -7.77 -0.15
N VAL A 99 9.38 -7.19 0.29
CA VAL A 99 9.45 -5.76 0.70
C VAL A 99 9.09 -4.80 -0.44
N PHE A 100 9.45 -5.13 -1.68
CA PHE A 100 9.12 -4.33 -2.86
C PHE A 100 8.03 -4.93 -3.75
N LYS A 101 7.33 -5.95 -3.27
CA LYS A 101 6.33 -6.69 -4.07
C LYS A 101 5.29 -5.81 -4.76
N VAL A 102 4.80 -4.77 -4.10
CA VAL A 102 3.80 -3.86 -4.70
C VAL A 102 4.34 -3.14 -5.94
N PHE A 103 5.63 -2.82 -5.95
CA PHE A 103 6.31 -2.16 -7.06
C PHE A 103 6.63 -3.15 -8.18
N ASP A 104 6.95 -4.41 -7.84
CA ASP A 104 7.16 -5.49 -8.82
C ASP A 104 5.87 -5.86 -9.57
N MET A 105 4.73 -5.75 -8.90
CA MET A 105 3.43 -6.12 -9.45
C MET A 105 2.72 -4.99 -10.22
N CYS A 106 3.12 -3.74 -10.01
CA CYS A 106 2.39 -2.59 -10.54
C CYS A 106 3.36 -1.47 -10.91
N SER A 107 3.46 -1.20 -12.21
CA SER A 107 4.20 -0.05 -12.73
C SER A 107 3.42 1.25 -12.51
N PRO A 108 4.08 2.42 -12.45
CA PRO A 108 3.41 3.70 -12.23
C PRO A 108 2.26 3.98 -13.20
N GLU A 109 2.41 3.61 -14.46
CA GLU A 109 1.42 3.79 -15.53
C GLU A 109 0.13 2.98 -15.37
N ASP A 110 0.15 1.89 -14.59
CA ASP A 110 -1.02 1.04 -14.36
C ASP A 110 -1.82 1.45 -13.12
N ILE A 111 -1.28 2.37 -12.31
CA ILE A 111 -1.88 2.78 -11.04
C ILE A 111 -3.10 3.68 -11.29
N LYS A 112 -4.23 3.28 -10.71
CA LYS A 112 -5.49 4.04 -10.73
C LYS A 112 -5.89 4.50 -9.32
N VAL A 113 -5.59 3.67 -8.33
CA VAL A 113 -5.96 3.91 -6.93
C VAL A 113 -4.76 3.58 -6.04
N ILE A 114 -4.47 4.42 -5.06
CA ILE A 114 -3.46 4.18 -4.03
C ILE A 114 -4.17 4.01 -2.69
N ILE A 115 -3.92 2.88 -2.01
CA ILE A 115 -4.39 2.62 -0.65
C ILE A 115 -3.18 2.57 0.28
N ILE A 116 -3.16 3.44 1.28
CA ILE A 116 -2.02 3.57 2.20
C ILE A 116 -2.31 2.90 3.54
N GLY A 117 -1.53 1.87 3.86
CA GLY A 117 -1.42 1.27 5.19
C GLY A 117 -0.32 1.90 6.03
N GLN A 118 -0.29 1.59 7.32
CA GLN A 118 0.70 2.15 8.25
C GLN A 118 2.02 1.37 8.20
N ASP A 119 1.98 0.10 8.59
CA ASP A 119 3.11 -0.83 8.65
C ASP A 119 2.64 -2.21 8.14
N PRO A 120 3.56 -3.11 7.75
CA PRO A 120 3.25 -4.52 7.61
C PRO A 120 2.72 -5.08 8.93
N TYR A 121 2.05 -6.23 8.90
CA TYR A 121 1.59 -6.87 10.13
C TYR A 121 2.79 -7.33 10.99
N PRO A 122 2.92 -6.86 12.25
CA PRO A 122 4.09 -7.14 13.09
C PRO A 122 3.97 -8.48 13.82
N ARG A 123 3.56 -9.53 13.11
CA ARG A 123 3.39 -10.87 13.69
C ARG A 123 3.42 -11.96 12.62
N LEU A 124 3.66 -13.18 13.09
CA LEU A 124 3.40 -14.38 12.30
C LEU A 124 1.91 -14.65 12.17
N GLY A 125 1.53 -15.29 11.07
CA GLY A 125 0.20 -15.82 10.82
C GLY A 125 0.02 -17.24 11.35
N LYS A 126 -1.15 -17.81 11.06
CA LYS A 126 -1.53 -19.19 11.38
C LYS A 126 -0.59 -20.20 10.71
N LEU A 127 -0.03 -19.86 9.54
CA LEU A 127 0.86 -20.74 8.79
C LEU A 127 2.31 -20.72 9.33
N GLY A 128 2.59 -19.96 10.39
CA GLY A 128 3.95 -19.81 10.93
C GLY A 128 4.86 -18.90 10.09
N LEU A 129 4.31 -18.26 9.06
CA LEU A 129 4.99 -17.30 8.19
C LEU A 129 4.65 -15.86 8.61
N PRO A 130 5.44 -14.84 8.22
CA PRO A 130 5.04 -13.44 8.32
C PRO A 130 3.63 -13.23 7.79
N LEU A 131 2.77 -12.59 8.57
CA LEU A 131 1.37 -12.44 8.19
C LEU A 131 1.22 -11.52 6.96
N GLY A 132 2.02 -10.45 6.90
CA GLY A 132 2.07 -9.55 5.74
C GLY A 132 2.79 -10.16 4.53
N THR A 133 2.42 -9.68 3.35
CA THR A 133 2.90 -10.18 2.05
C THR A 133 3.56 -9.08 1.20
N GLY A 134 4.02 -7.98 1.81
CA GLY A 134 4.52 -6.81 1.08
C GLY A 134 3.45 -5.83 0.59
N LEU A 135 2.24 -6.33 0.35
CA LEU A 135 1.07 -5.52 0.01
C LEU A 135 0.34 -5.06 1.29
N SER A 136 -0.03 -3.78 1.38
CA SER A 136 -0.80 -3.26 2.51
C SER A 136 -2.12 -4.03 2.68
N PHE A 137 -2.47 -4.32 3.93
CA PHE A 137 -3.67 -5.08 4.34
C PHE A 137 -3.75 -6.55 3.91
N SER A 138 -3.04 -6.97 2.86
CA SER A 138 -3.05 -8.31 2.27
C SER A 138 -2.36 -9.37 3.12
N VAL A 139 -2.91 -10.58 3.11
CA VAL A 139 -2.34 -11.79 3.74
C VAL A 139 -2.41 -12.98 2.78
N ARG A 140 -1.63 -14.03 3.04
CA ARG A 140 -1.63 -15.25 2.21
C ARG A 140 -3.00 -15.96 2.24
N VAL A 141 -3.34 -16.70 1.19
CA VAL A 141 -4.51 -17.58 1.20
C VAL A 141 -4.32 -18.64 2.30
N GLY A 142 -5.38 -18.90 3.07
CA GLY A 142 -5.34 -19.83 4.22
C GLY A 142 -5.01 -19.16 5.57
N GLU A 143 -4.56 -17.90 5.56
CA GLU A 143 -4.44 -17.09 6.76
C GLU A 143 -5.80 -16.61 7.29
N ASN A 144 -5.86 -16.30 8.58
CA ASN A 144 -7.02 -15.61 9.15
C ASN A 144 -7.07 -14.17 8.62
N ILE A 145 -8.25 -13.73 8.16
CA ILE A 145 -8.44 -12.35 7.69
C ILE A 145 -8.22 -11.39 8.89
N PRO A 146 -7.22 -10.48 8.82
CA PRO A 146 -6.96 -9.53 9.91
C PRO A 146 -8.12 -8.57 10.11
N ARG A 147 -8.29 -8.05 11.33
CA ARG A 147 -9.37 -7.10 11.66
C ARG A 147 -9.38 -5.88 10.75
N SER A 148 -8.22 -5.32 10.41
CA SER A 148 -8.08 -4.22 9.46
C SER A 148 -8.69 -4.54 8.10
N LEU A 149 -8.35 -5.70 7.52
CA LEU A 149 -8.94 -6.13 6.25
C LEU A 149 -10.42 -6.49 6.35
N SER A 150 -10.83 -7.12 7.45
CA SER A 150 -12.25 -7.38 7.68
C SER A 150 -13.06 -6.09 7.76
N ASN A 151 -12.50 -5.01 8.31
CA ASN A 151 -13.16 -3.71 8.33
C ASN A 151 -13.31 -3.16 6.90
N ILE A 152 -12.25 -3.22 6.09
CA ILE A 152 -12.31 -2.80 4.67
C ILE A 152 -13.40 -3.56 3.92
N TYR A 153 -13.44 -4.90 4.04
CA TYR A 153 -14.47 -5.71 3.42
C TYR A 153 -15.88 -5.37 3.92
N ASN A 154 -16.05 -5.05 5.20
CA ASN A 154 -17.36 -4.64 5.73
C ASN A 154 -17.79 -3.28 5.18
N GLU A 155 -16.86 -2.35 4.97
CA GLU A 155 -17.20 -1.05 4.37
C GLU A 155 -17.52 -1.19 2.88
N LEU A 156 -16.82 -2.05 2.15
CA LEU A 156 -17.14 -2.36 0.75
C LEU A 156 -18.52 -3.01 0.62
N ASP A 157 -18.82 -4.01 1.46
CA ASP A 157 -20.12 -4.70 1.52
C ASP A 157 -21.30 -3.75 1.79
N ARG A 158 -21.07 -2.69 2.59
CA ARG A 158 -22.09 -1.66 2.86
C ARG A 158 -22.22 -0.62 1.75
N SER A 159 -21.18 -0.42 0.96
CA SER A 159 -21.09 0.68 -0.01
C SER A 159 -21.38 0.24 -1.44
N ILE A 160 -21.25 -1.05 -1.74
CA ILE A 160 -21.36 -1.62 -3.08
C ILE A 160 -22.29 -2.83 -3.02
N ASP A 161 -23.51 -2.68 -3.53
CA ASP A 161 -24.55 -3.73 -3.48
C ASP A 161 -24.11 -5.04 -4.18
N SER A 162 -23.24 -4.95 -5.19
CA SER A 162 -22.70 -6.08 -5.95
C SER A 162 -21.49 -6.75 -5.30
N PHE A 163 -20.93 -6.18 -4.22
CA PHE A 163 -19.71 -6.69 -3.60
C PHE A 163 -19.98 -7.97 -2.82
N VAL A 164 -19.23 -9.03 -3.15
CA VAL A 164 -19.27 -10.29 -2.41
C VAL A 164 -17.99 -10.42 -1.60
N LYS A 165 -18.14 -10.43 -0.27
CA LYS A 165 -17.00 -10.52 0.65
C LYS A 165 -16.15 -11.78 0.40
N PRO A 166 -14.85 -11.63 0.09
CA PRO A 166 -13.96 -12.77 -0.11
C PRO A 166 -13.75 -13.59 1.18
N LYS A 167 -13.54 -14.90 1.03
CA LYS A 167 -13.21 -15.81 2.14
C LYS A 167 -11.71 -15.88 2.45
N HIS A 168 -10.89 -15.11 1.74
CA HIS A 168 -9.44 -14.98 1.95
C HIS A 168 -9.04 -13.51 2.06
N GLY A 169 -7.82 -13.29 2.54
CA GLY A 169 -7.25 -11.95 2.66
C GLY A 169 -6.16 -11.60 1.65
N ASN A 170 -5.93 -12.43 0.64
CA ASN A 170 -5.01 -12.10 -0.46
C ASN A 170 -5.64 -11.03 -1.37
N LEU A 171 -4.90 -9.94 -1.62
CA LEU A 171 -5.30 -8.78 -2.42
C LEU A 171 -4.47 -8.61 -3.71
N GLU A 172 -3.72 -9.61 -4.15
CA GLU A 172 -2.91 -9.55 -5.39
C GLU A 172 -3.78 -9.19 -6.61
N ASN A 173 -5.01 -9.72 -6.66
CA ASN A 173 -5.96 -9.37 -7.72
C ASN A 173 -6.31 -7.88 -7.74
N TRP A 174 -6.28 -7.17 -6.61
CA TRP A 174 -6.51 -5.72 -6.61
C TRP A 174 -5.33 -4.99 -7.26
N VAL A 175 -4.11 -5.43 -6.96
CA VAL A 175 -2.89 -4.87 -7.54
C VAL A 175 -2.86 -5.04 -9.05
N ASN A 176 -3.18 -6.24 -9.55
CA ASN A 176 -3.26 -6.55 -10.98
C ASN A 176 -4.27 -5.67 -11.76
N GLN A 177 -5.11 -4.92 -11.06
CA GLN A 177 -6.15 -4.08 -11.65
C GLN A 177 -5.89 -2.57 -11.47
N GLY A 178 -4.73 -2.23 -10.90
CA GLY A 178 -4.28 -0.85 -10.71
C GLY A 178 -4.49 -0.30 -9.30
N VAL A 179 -4.71 -1.16 -8.29
CA VAL A 179 -4.77 -0.73 -6.88
C VAL A 179 -3.39 -0.90 -6.23
N PHE A 180 -2.70 0.22 -6.03
CA PHE A 180 -1.39 0.28 -5.41
C PHE A 180 -1.48 0.23 -3.88
N LEU A 181 -1.19 -0.93 -3.29
CA LEU A 181 -1.32 -1.24 -1.86
C LEU A 181 -0.02 -0.96 -1.09
N LEU A 182 0.26 0.31 -0.79
CA LEU A 182 1.51 0.74 -0.14
C LEU A 182 1.37 0.84 1.38
N ASN A 183 2.40 0.47 2.14
CA ASN A 183 2.51 0.85 3.57
C ASN A 183 3.46 2.06 3.73
N LYS A 184 3.21 2.93 4.71
CA LYS A 184 4.13 4.05 5.03
C LYS A 184 5.50 3.56 5.49
N SER A 185 5.55 2.43 6.21
CA SER A 185 6.77 1.66 6.44
C SER A 185 6.73 0.39 5.59
N LEU A 186 7.84 0.01 4.95
CA LEU A 186 7.88 -1.24 4.16
C LEU A 186 8.35 -2.46 4.95
N THR A 187 8.92 -2.24 6.14
CA THR A 187 9.27 -3.30 7.08
C THR A 187 8.81 -2.94 8.49
N VAL A 188 8.77 -3.94 9.38
CA VAL A 188 8.45 -3.77 10.79
C VAL A 188 9.13 -4.87 11.62
N GLU A 189 9.54 -4.55 12.83
CA GLU A 189 9.98 -5.54 13.80
C GLU A 189 8.78 -6.34 14.37
N ASN A 190 8.99 -7.64 14.60
CA ASN A 190 8.01 -8.51 15.25
C ASN A 190 7.55 -7.96 16.60
N GLY A 191 6.24 -7.82 16.77
CA GLY A 191 5.61 -7.29 17.98
C GLY A 191 5.71 -5.77 18.15
N LYS A 192 6.41 -5.03 17.28
CA LYS A 192 6.63 -3.58 17.44
C LYS A 192 6.09 -2.76 16.27
N VAL A 193 4.82 -2.36 16.39
CA VAL A 193 4.16 -1.40 15.49
C VAL A 193 4.97 -0.10 15.39
N ASN A 194 5.06 0.52 14.21
CA ASN A 194 5.83 1.75 13.91
C ASN A 194 7.35 1.67 14.15
N SER A 195 7.93 0.50 14.42
CA SER A 195 9.37 0.34 14.68
C SER A 195 10.26 0.94 13.58
N HIS A 196 9.85 0.84 12.32
CA HIS A 196 10.60 1.40 11.19
C HIS A 196 9.94 2.60 10.52
N LYS A 197 8.96 3.25 11.18
CA LYS A 197 8.28 4.43 10.63
C LYS A 197 9.26 5.51 10.19
N ARG A 198 10.21 5.87 11.06
CA ARG A 198 11.21 6.92 10.76
C ARG A 198 12.24 6.49 9.71
N VAL A 199 12.44 5.19 9.54
CA VAL A 199 13.41 4.62 8.60
C VAL A 199 12.90 4.76 7.17
N TRP A 200 11.60 4.47 6.94
CA TRP A 200 11.00 4.46 5.61
C TRP A 200 10.27 5.75 5.20
N ASN A 201 9.95 6.62 6.16
CA ASN A 201 9.05 7.76 5.94
C ASN A 201 9.47 8.65 4.76
N ASN A 202 10.77 8.89 4.59
CA ASN A 202 11.25 9.75 3.51
C ASN A 202 11.09 9.07 2.15
N PHE A 203 11.60 7.85 2.00
CA PHE A 203 11.44 7.03 0.79
C PHE A 203 9.98 6.92 0.36
N THR A 204 9.08 6.47 1.24
CA THR A 204 7.65 6.29 0.88
C THR A 204 6.97 7.62 0.60
N SER A 205 7.35 8.71 1.28
CA SER A 205 6.87 10.06 0.93
C SER A 205 7.33 10.50 -0.46
N ASN A 206 8.55 10.15 -0.87
CA ASN A 206 9.08 10.48 -2.19
C ASN A 206 8.38 9.69 -3.30
N ILE A 207 8.08 8.41 -3.07
CA ILE A 207 7.22 7.60 -3.97
C ILE A 207 5.85 8.25 -4.16
N ILE A 208 5.21 8.66 -3.06
CA ILE A 208 3.89 9.28 -3.14
C ILE A 208 3.92 10.62 -3.88
N LYS A 209 4.93 11.46 -3.65
CA LYS A 209 5.12 12.72 -4.38
C LYS A 209 5.36 12.48 -5.86
N TYR A 210 6.18 11.47 -6.19
CA TYR A 210 6.45 11.07 -7.56
C TYR A 210 5.14 10.69 -8.28
N LEU A 211 4.31 9.83 -7.66
CA LEU A 211 3.02 9.45 -8.23
C LEU A 211 2.05 10.62 -8.36
N SER A 212 2.02 11.52 -7.39
CA SER A 212 1.15 12.70 -7.43
C SER A 212 1.54 13.68 -8.54
N ALA A 213 2.80 13.67 -8.96
CA ALA A 213 3.28 14.46 -10.10
C ALA A 213 3.18 13.70 -11.43
N PHE A 214 3.13 12.36 -11.37
CA PHE A 214 3.05 11.48 -12.53
C PHE A 214 1.67 11.53 -13.18
N ASP A 215 0.60 11.44 -12.39
CA ASP A 215 -0.78 11.49 -12.89
C ASP A 215 -1.72 12.11 -11.85
N GLU A 216 -2.44 13.16 -12.25
CA GLU A 216 -3.39 13.89 -11.40
C GLU A 216 -4.75 13.18 -11.23
N ASP A 217 -5.00 12.12 -12.00
CA ASP A 217 -6.23 11.32 -11.94
C ASP A 217 -6.12 10.12 -10.98
N ILE A 218 -4.93 9.85 -10.43
CA ILE A 218 -4.77 8.82 -9.40
C ILE A 218 -5.58 9.16 -8.15
N ILE A 219 -6.38 8.19 -7.70
CA ILE A 219 -7.22 8.35 -6.50
C ILE A 219 -6.48 7.86 -5.26
N TYR A 220 -6.38 8.72 -4.25
CA TYR A 220 -5.77 8.36 -2.97
C TYR A 220 -6.84 8.01 -1.93
N VAL A 221 -6.76 6.80 -1.38
CA VAL A 221 -7.63 6.30 -0.31
C VAL A 221 -6.85 6.28 0.99
N LEU A 222 -7.24 7.15 1.92
CA LEU A 222 -6.61 7.31 3.23
C LEU A 222 -7.57 6.89 4.33
N TRP A 223 -7.13 5.98 5.22
CA TRP A 223 -7.94 5.49 6.33
C TRP A 223 -7.53 6.09 7.68
N GLY A 224 -8.50 6.64 8.42
CA GLY A 224 -8.35 7.04 9.83
C GLY A 224 -7.54 8.32 10.05
N LYS A 225 -6.84 8.41 11.20
CA LYS A 225 -6.08 9.62 11.60
C LYS A 225 -4.99 10.02 10.60
N ASP A 226 -4.48 9.06 9.84
CA ASP A 226 -3.48 9.28 8.80
C ASP A 226 -3.98 10.19 7.67
N ALA A 227 -5.29 10.21 7.43
CA ALA A 227 -5.91 11.10 6.45
C ALA A 227 -5.82 12.59 6.85
N GLN A 228 -5.76 12.88 8.16
CA GLN A 228 -5.69 14.26 8.66
C GLN A 228 -4.30 14.87 8.51
N GLU A 229 -3.23 14.09 8.68
CA GLU A 229 -1.84 14.57 8.53
C GLU A 229 -1.43 14.74 7.05
N MET A 230 -2.08 14.00 6.15
CA MET A 230 -1.68 13.84 4.76
C MET A 230 -2.37 14.82 3.78
N ASN A 231 -3.43 15.52 4.19
CA ASN A 231 -4.24 16.39 3.33
C ASN A 231 -3.52 17.61 2.70
N LYS A 232 -2.22 17.82 2.98
CA LYS A 232 -1.42 18.94 2.43
C LYS A 232 -0.70 18.62 1.12
N THR A 233 -0.71 17.38 0.66
CA THR A 233 0.22 16.91 -0.40
C THR A 233 -0.48 16.47 -1.70
N TYR A 234 -1.80 16.28 -1.73
CA TYR A 234 -2.48 15.60 -2.83
C TYR A 234 -3.45 16.50 -3.60
N THR A 235 -3.56 16.27 -4.91
CA THR A 235 -4.43 17.03 -5.83
C THR A 235 -5.88 16.53 -5.81
N LYS A 236 -6.09 15.22 -5.62
CA LYS A 236 -7.40 14.55 -5.42
C LYS A 236 -7.27 13.45 -4.38
N GLY A 237 -8.17 13.37 -3.39
CA GLY A 237 -8.11 12.35 -2.34
C GLY A 237 -9.46 12.08 -1.72
N VAL A 238 -9.73 10.82 -1.41
CA VAL A 238 -10.91 10.38 -0.66
C VAL A 238 -10.46 9.89 0.71
N ILE A 239 -10.90 10.62 1.73
CA ILE A 239 -10.64 10.31 3.13
C ILE A 239 -11.79 9.48 3.67
N PHE A 240 -11.46 8.35 4.32
CA PHE A 240 -12.39 7.42 4.95
C PHE A 240 -12.09 7.26 6.45
#